data_AF-A0A2Z5PD52-F1
#
_entry.id   AF-A0A2Z5PD52-F1
#
_cell.length_a   1.000
_cell.length_b   1.000
_cell.length_c   1.000
_cell.angle_alpha   90.00
_cell.angle_beta   90.00
_cell.angle_gamma   90.00
#
_symmetry.space_group_name_H-M   'P 1'
#
loop_
_entity.id
_entity.type
_entity.pdbx_description
1 polymer ?
#
loop_
_entity_poly.entity_id
_entity_poly.type
_entity_poly.pdbx_seq_one_letter_code
_entity_poly.pdbx_strand_id
1 'polypeptide(L)'
;MAYKSEFLGTEDVKKLLVKLSVPAIIGMLIMALYNIVDGFFIGRWVGTAAFTGIALIFPFQMMIMAFGVTFGIGGSSLLSRKLGEGNLDLARKAGGNAISSVLILSVLITIVGVVFMVPILNLLGTSADIFPYAKDYYEIILYGTIFNSYLVAANNLVRAEGMAKVAMFAMVVPAIINIILDPILIIVFNMGIKGAAIATVLSQIIGVIYILKHQFGKNTSIKYAMNDFLINLKILKETVFIGASEFAKLIISSILLILGNNLLGIYGGDIAIAIYGVIMRIAMLLLMPVLGIVQGFQPIVGYNYGKGQLNRVSESIKLALVGTSGLCLLGFILVMIFPEKFIQIFITDPEVISQGVFATRIFFMFSFLIGAQMTIGGLYQSLGKAKPAFIISCARQTLFLMPALIILPLFFGLNGIWFSFPIGDLLGFTLASGIIFKDRKSLNLSF
;
A
#
# COMPACT_ATOMS: atom_id res chain seq x y z
N MET A 1 4.96 -0.43 35.39
CA MET A 1 4.47 -1.59 34.61
C MET A 1 5.23 -1.55 33.29
N ALA A 2 6.17 -2.48 33.07
CA ALA A 2 6.97 -2.48 31.84
C ALA A 2 6.04 -2.62 30.62
N TYR A 3 6.16 -1.71 29.67
CA TYR A 3 5.26 -1.68 28.52
C TYR A 3 5.61 -2.83 27.60
N LYS A 4 4.61 -3.50 27.03
CA LYS A 4 4.88 -4.52 25.99
C LYS A 4 5.59 -3.95 24.77
N SER A 5 5.52 -2.64 24.53
CA SER A 5 6.27 -1.93 23.48
C SER A 5 7.64 -1.40 23.92
N GLU A 6 8.04 -1.55 25.19
CA GLU A 6 9.30 -1.01 25.73
C GLU A 6 10.54 -1.58 25.03
N PHE A 7 10.45 -2.83 24.54
CA PHE A 7 11.49 -3.47 23.76
C PHE A 7 11.88 -2.66 22.50
N LEU A 8 10.98 -1.84 21.94
CA LEU A 8 11.26 -0.98 20.79
C LEU A 8 12.40 0.01 21.09
N GLY A 9 12.54 0.43 22.35
CA GLY A 9 13.55 1.38 22.81
C GLY A 9 14.77 0.76 23.50
N THR A 10 14.84 -0.57 23.61
CA THR A 10 15.92 -1.26 24.37
C THR A 10 16.59 -2.38 23.60
N GLU A 11 15.87 -3.13 22.77
CA GLU A 11 16.43 -4.24 21.99
C GLU A 11 17.43 -3.72 20.93
N ASP A 12 18.41 -4.53 20.54
CA ASP A 12 19.33 -4.20 19.45
C ASP A 12 18.58 -3.83 18.15
N VAL A 13 18.95 -2.74 17.50
CA VAL A 13 18.19 -2.17 16.37
C VAL A 13 18.15 -3.14 15.19
N LYS A 14 19.24 -3.85 14.92
CA LYS A 14 19.30 -4.84 13.82
C LYS A 14 18.38 -6.01 14.09
N LYS A 15 18.44 -6.61 15.29
CA LYS A 15 17.52 -7.70 15.69
C LYS A 15 16.07 -7.24 15.64
N LEU A 16 15.81 -6.03 16.12
CA LEU A 16 14.48 -5.44 16.14
C LEU A 16 13.92 -5.22 14.73
N LEU A 17 14.73 -4.66 13.82
CA LEU A 17 14.33 -4.44 12.43
C LEU A 17 13.97 -5.76 11.74
N VAL A 18 14.76 -6.81 11.90
CA VAL A 18 14.45 -8.15 11.34
C VAL A 18 13.17 -8.71 11.96
N LYS A 19 13.04 -8.64 13.30
CA LYS A 19 11.89 -9.16 14.06
C LYS A 19 10.56 -8.52 13.65
N LEU A 20 10.56 -7.24 13.26
CA LEU A 20 9.37 -6.53 12.80
C LEU A 20 9.16 -6.59 11.29
N SER A 21 10.25 -6.61 10.50
CA SER A 21 10.17 -6.60 9.04
C SER A 21 9.78 -7.96 8.47
N VAL A 22 10.33 -9.07 8.98
CA VAL A 22 10.05 -10.41 8.42
C VAL A 22 8.55 -10.74 8.43
N PRO A 23 7.81 -10.56 9.54
CA PRO A 23 6.36 -10.76 9.54
C PRO A 23 5.64 -9.84 8.55
N ALA A 24 6.06 -8.57 8.43
CA ALA A 24 5.46 -7.63 7.49
C ALA A 24 5.71 -8.06 6.02
N ILE A 25 6.92 -8.53 5.70
CA ILE A 25 7.26 -9.08 4.38
C ILE A 25 6.36 -10.28 4.04
N ILE A 26 6.20 -11.22 4.97
CA ILE A 26 5.33 -12.39 4.78
C ILE A 26 3.88 -11.94 4.51
N GLY A 27 3.36 -10.99 5.30
CA GLY A 27 2.04 -10.42 5.10
C GLY A 27 1.86 -9.76 3.73
N MET A 28 2.83 -8.95 3.30
CA MET A 28 2.82 -8.27 1.99
C MET A 28 2.91 -9.26 0.81
N LEU A 29 3.75 -10.30 0.92
CA LEU A 29 3.88 -11.32 -0.13
C LEU A 29 2.61 -12.16 -0.26
N ILE A 30 2.01 -12.59 0.86
CA ILE A 30 0.73 -13.29 0.84
C ILE A 30 -0.38 -12.39 0.30
N MET A 31 -0.31 -11.08 0.59
CA MET A 31 -1.23 -10.11 0.00
C MET A 31 -1.11 -10.06 -1.53
N ALA A 32 0.10 -10.07 -2.06
CA ALA A 32 0.32 -10.10 -3.51
C ALA A 32 -0.16 -11.40 -4.16
N LEU A 33 0.08 -12.55 -3.50
CA LEU A 33 -0.38 -13.84 -4.00
C LEU A 33 -1.92 -13.92 -4.05
N TYR A 34 -2.63 -13.43 -3.02
CA TYR A 34 -4.10 -13.43 -3.06
C TYR A 34 -4.63 -12.61 -4.25
N ASN A 35 -4.08 -11.42 -4.52
CA ASN A 35 -4.53 -10.59 -5.64
C ASN A 35 -4.34 -11.29 -7.00
N ILE A 36 -3.28 -12.09 -7.15
CA ILE A 36 -3.04 -12.87 -8.37
C ILE A 36 -4.06 -14.01 -8.48
N VAL A 37 -4.33 -14.71 -7.40
CA VAL A 37 -5.26 -15.86 -7.36
C VAL A 37 -6.71 -15.43 -7.58
N ASP A 38 -7.15 -14.34 -6.94
CA ASP A 38 -8.50 -13.77 -7.11
C ASP A 38 -8.74 -13.36 -8.57
N GLY A 39 -7.81 -12.61 -9.17
CA GLY A 39 -7.88 -12.26 -10.59
C GLY A 39 -7.89 -13.46 -11.52
N PHE A 40 -7.17 -14.54 -11.18
CA PHE A 40 -7.16 -15.79 -11.95
C PHE A 40 -8.54 -16.47 -11.93
N PHE A 41 -9.17 -16.63 -10.76
CA PHE A 41 -10.48 -17.29 -10.67
C PHE A 41 -11.55 -16.52 -11.44
N ILE A 42 -11.56 -15.20 -11.32
CA ILE A 42 -12.55 -14.36 -11.99
C ILE A 42 -12.35 -14.40 -13.51
N GLY A 43 -11.12 -14.20 -13.98
CA GLY A 43 -10.83 -14.22 -15.42
C GLY A 43 -11.10 -15.57 -16.07
N ARG A 44 -10.79 -16.68 -15.38
CA ARG A 44 -10.90 -18.03 -15.92
C ARG A 44 -12.31 -18.61 -15.89
N TRP A 45 -13.09 -18.39 -14.82
CA TRP A 45 -14.40 -19.03 -14.65
C TRP A 45 -15.61 -18.11 -14.85
N VAL A 46 -15.47 -16.81 -14.59
CA VAL A 46 -16.59 -15.86 -14.80
C VAL A 46 -16.54 -15.26 -16.20
N GLY A 47 -15.33 -15.02 -16.70
CA GLY A 47 -15.08 -14.58 -18.07
C GLY A 47 -14.63 -13.13 -18.19
N THR A 48 -14.22 -12.77 -19.40
CA THR A 48 -13.53 -11.51 -19.69
C THR A 48 -14.35 -10.27 -19.35
N ALA A 49 -15.67 -10.27 -19.61
CA ALA A 49 -16.54 -9.13 -19.32
C ALA A 49 -16.58 -8.81 -17.81
N ALA A 50 -16.62 -9.84 -16.96
CA ALA A 50 -16.59 -9.68 -15.50
C ALA A 50 -15.23 -9.15 -15.02
N PHE A 51 -14.14 -9.71 -15.54
CA PHE A 51 -12.79 -9.25 -15.23
C PHE A 51 -12.58 -7.77 -15.60
N THR A 52 -13.05 -7.36 -16.78
CA THR A 52 -13.02 -5.96 -17.22
C THR A 52 -13.85 -5.06 -16.31
N GLY A 53 -15.04 -5.51 -15.87
CA GLY A 53 -15.87 -4.77 -14.92
C GLY A 53 -15.15 -4.45 -13.61
N ILE A 54 -14.40 -5.40 -13.05
CA ILE A 54 -13.60 -5.19 -11.83
C ILE A 54 -12.47 -4.20 -12.09
N ALA A 55 -11.77 -4.35 -13.22
CA ALA A 55 -10.68 -3.44 -13.58
C ALA A 55 -11.14 -1.98 -13.68
N LEU A 56 -12.36 -1.73 -14.18
CA LEU A 56 -12.96 -0.38 -14.22
C LEU A 56 -13.31 0.17 -12.84
N ILE A 57 -13.66 -0.68 -11.87
CA ILE A 57 -13.98 -0.28 -10.48
C ILE A 57 -12.72 -0.11 -9.63
N PHE A 58 -11.59 -0.70 -10.03
CA PHE A 58 -10.34 -0.68 -9.27
C PHE A 58 -9.89 0.72 -8.81
N PRO A 59 -9.94 1.79 -9.64
CA PRO A 59 -9.64 3.15 -9.20
C PRO A 59 -10.49 3.62 -8.01
N PHE A 60 -11.76 3.22 -7.96
CA PHE A 60 -12.66 3.54 -6.85
C PHE A 60 -12.30 2.75 -5.59
N GLN A 61 -11.90 1.48 -5.71
CA GLN A 61 -11.38 0.70 -4.59
C GLN A 61 -10.09 1.32 -4.01
N MET A 62 -9.21 1.83 -4.86
CA MET A 62 -8.02 2.56 -4.41
C MET A 62 -8.38 3.81 -3.59
N MET A 63 -9.44 4.53 -3.98
CA MET A 63 -9.95 5.67 -3.22
C MET A 63 -10.49 5.24 -1.85
N ILE A 64 -11.26 4.16 -1.77
CA ILE A 64 -11.70 3.59 -0.48
C ILE A 64 -10.49 3.24 0.40
N MET A 65 -9.52 2.51 -0.16
CA MET A 65 -8.31 2.11 0.54
C MET A 65 -7.51 3.33 1.03
N ALA A 66 -7.48 4.41 0.27
CA ALA A 66 -6.79 5.64 0.63
C ALA A 66 -7.25 6.21 1.97
N PHE A 67 -8.55 6.15 2.26
CA PHE A 67 -9.08 6.59 3.55
C PHE A 67 -8.62 5.69 4.70
N GLY A 68 -8.71 4.38 4.55
CA GLY A 68 -8.24 3.42 5.56
C GLY A 68 -6.75 3.59 5.88
N VAL A 69 -5.93 3.76 4.83
CA VAL A 69 -4.49 3.97 4.95
C VAL A 69 -4.16 5.33 5.59
N THR A 70 -4.93 6.39 5.29
CA THR A 70 -4.73 7.73 5.87
C THR A 70 -4.81 7.71 7.39
N PHE A 71 -5.91 7.19 7.94
CA PHE A 71 -6.09 7.12 9.39
C PHE A 71 -5.17 6.07 10.02
N GLY A 72 -4.92 4.96 9.32
CA GLY A 72 -3.96 3.94 9.74
C GLY A 72 -2.57 4.50 9.94
N ILE A 73 -1.94 5.06 8.90
CA ILE A 73 -0.56 5.55 8.96
C ILE A 73 -0.44 6.81 9.82
N GLY A 74 -1.38 7.75 9.69
CA GLY A 74 -1.40 8.95 10.51
C GLY A 74 -1.53 8.64 12.00
N GLY A 75 -2.50 7.78 12.36
CA GLY A 75 -2.73 7.35 13.73
C GLY A 75 -1.57 6.53 14.29
N SER A 76 -1.01 5.63 13.48
CA SER A 76 0.17 4.83 13.84
C SER A 76 1.41 5.66 14.12
N SER A 77 1.67 6.71 13.33
CA SER A 77 2.79 7.61 13.57
C SER A 77 2.65 8.32 14.91
N LEU A 78 1.48 8.91 15.17
CA LEU A 78 1.22 9.60 16.43
C LEU A 78 1.27 8.63 17.62
N LEU A 79 0.64 7.46 17.50
CA LEU A 79 0.64 6.41 18.51
C LEU A 79 2.06 5.97 18.87
N SER A 80 2.88 5.62 17.88
CA SER A 80 4.26 5.16 18.11
C SER A 80 5.12 6.22 18.80
N ARG A 81 5.01 7.49 18.37
CA ARG A 81 5.71 8.62 19.01
C ARG A 81 5.26 8.83 20.45
N LYS A 82 3.96 8.81 20.74
CA LYS A 82 3.41 8.99 22.09
C LYS A 82 3.72 7.83 23.02
N LEU A 83 3.78 6.61 22.50
CA LEU A 83 4.32 5.46 23.26
C LEU A 83 5.79 5.67 23.63
N GLY A 84 6.61 6.20 22.71
CA GLY A 84 8.02 6.53 22.95
C GLY A 84 8.22 7.63 24.00
N GLU A 85 7.36 8.64 23.99
CA GLU A 85 7.32 9.72 25.00
C GLU A 85 6.82 9.24 26.37
N GLY A 86 6.29 8.01 26.49
CA GLY A 86 5.65 7.51 27.71
C GLY A 86 4.23 8.05 27.93
N ASN A 87 3.66 8.79 26.98
CA ASN A 87 2.33 9.38 27.08
C ASN A 87 1.24 8.43 26.55
N LEU A 88 0.85 7.47 27.40
CA LEU A 88 -0.13 6.44 27.05
C LEU A 88 -1.53 6.98 26.77
N ASP A 89 -1.95 8.03 27.47
CA ASP A 89 -3.28 8.63 27.28
C ASP A 89 -3.39 9.18 25.86
N LEU A 90 -2.40 9.95 25.40
CA LEU A 90 -2.37 10.43 24.03
C LEU A 90 -2.16 9.31 23.01
N ALA A 91 -1.39 8.27 23.32
CA ALA A 91 -1.23 7.13 22.43
C ALA A 91 -2.55 6.37 22.22
N ARG A 92 -3.32 6.15 23.30
CA ARG A 92 -4.65 5.54 23.28
C ARG A 92 -5.64 6.38 22.48
N LYS A 93 -5.68 7.69 22.77
CA LYS A 93 -6.54 8.63 22.04
C LYS A 93 -6.17 8.69 20.57
N ALA A 94 -4.89 8.61 20.19
CA ALA A 94 -4.48 8.58 18.79
C ALA A 94 -5.06 7.36 18.05
N GLY A 95 -4.94 6.16 18.64
CA GLY A 95 -5.48 4.94 18.05
C GLY A 95 -7.01 4.91 18.03
N GLY A 96 -7.67 5.26 19.14
CA GLY A 96 -9.14 5.30 19.23
C GLY A 96 -9.74 6.34 18.27
N ASN A 97 -9.12 7.52 18.18
CA ASN A 97 -9.54 8.56 17.25
C ASN A 97 -9.40 8.14 15.78
N ALA A 98 -8.30 7.46 15.42
CA ALA A 98 -8.09 6.92 14.08
C ALA A 98 -9.16 5.86 13.72
N ILE A 99 -9.47 4.95 14.65
CA ILE A 99 -10.51 3.92 14.47
C ILE A 99 -11.91 4.56 14.31
N SER A 100 -12.30 5.48 15.19
CA SER A 100 -13.60 6.15 15.08
C SER A 100 -13.72 6.95 13.79
N SER A 101 -12.66 7.67 13.40
CA SER A 101 -12.65 8.49 12.20
C SER A 101 -12.79 7.64 10.95
N VAL A 102 -12.07 6.52 10.86
CA VAL A 102 -12.19 5.61 9.70
C VAL A 102 -13.55 4.95 9.63
N LEU A 103 -14.16 4.58 10.77
CA LEU A 103 -15.50 3.99 10.80
C LEU A 103 -16.56 4.99 10.34
N ILE A 104 -16.55 6.21 10.90
CA ILE A 104 -17.47 7.28 10.47
C ILE A 104 -17.33 7.53 8.97
N LEU A 105 -16.09 7.68 8.48
CA LEU A 105 -15.87 7.96 7.08
C LEU A 105 -16.25 6.78 6.17
N SER A 106 -16.00 5.54 6.60
CA SER A 106 -16.40 4.36 5.84
C SER A 106 -17.92 4.26 5.67
N VAL A 107 -18.70 4.59 6.71
CA VAL A 107 -20.16 4.66 6.62
C VAL A 107 -20.60 5.75 5.64
N LEU A 108 -19.98 6.94 5.70
CA LEU A 108 -20.27 8.02 4.76
C LEU A 108 -19.95 7.61 3.31
N ILE A 109 -18.81 6.96 3.09
CA ILE A 109 -18.40 6.46 1.76
C ILE A 109 -19.38 5.40 1.27
N THR A 110 -19.81 4.46 2.13
CA THR A 110 -20.81 3.46 1.76
C THR A 110 -22.13 4.12 1.36
N ILE A 111 -22.64 5.09 2.14
CA ILE A 111 -23.88 5.81 1.82
C ILE A 111 -23.76 6.53 0.47
N VAL A 112 -22.71 7.34 0.30
CA VAL A 112 -22.49 8.09 -0.95
C VAL A 112 -22.30 7.12 -2.12
N GLY A 113 -21.52 6.06 -1.93
CA GLY A 113 -21.25 5.06 -2.95
C GLY A 113 -22.51 4.33 -3.43
N VAL A 114 -23.44 4.02 -2.51
CA VAL A 114 -24.72 3.39 -2.85
C VAL A 114 -25.66 4.38 -3.55
N VAL A 115 -25.82 5.59 -3.01
CA VAL A 115 -26.71 6.62 -3.57
C VAL A 115 -26.28 7.02 -4.98
N PHE A 116 -24.97 7.17 -5.21
CA PHE A 116 -24.41 7.58 -6.50
C PHE A 116 -23.85 6.41 -7.32
N MET A 117 -24.28 5.17 -7.04
CA MET A 117 -23.75 3.97 -7.70
C MET A 117 -23.82 4.04 -9.22
N VAL A 118 -25.01 4.29 -9.79
CA VAL A 118 -25.19 4.33 -11.25
C VAL A 118 -24.38 5.47 -11.90
N PRO A 119 -24.43 6.73 -11.40
CA PRO A 119 -23.56 7.79 -11.89
C PRO A 119 -22.06 7.46 -11.82
N ILE A 120 -21.59 6.85 -10.73
CA ILE A 120 -20.18 6.46 -10.56
C ILE A 120 -19.79 5.41 -11.59
N LEU A 121 -20.58 4.35 -11.76
CA LEU A 121 -20.29 3.27 -12.72
C LEU A 121 -20.32 3.76 -14.18
N ASN A 122 -21.21 4.70 -14.49
CA ASN A 122 -21.25 5.35 -15.80
C ASN A 122 -20.03 6.26 -16.03
N LEU A 123 -19.61 7.01 -15.00
CA LEU A 123 -18.41 7.86 -15.05
C LEU A 123 -17.14 7.03 -15.27
N LEU A 124 -17.11 5.81 -14.74
CA LEU A 124 -16.03 4.84 -14.95
C LEU A 124 -16.06 4.20 -16.35
N GLY A 125 -17.03 4.56 -17.21
CA GLY A 125 -17.09 4.12 -18.60
C GLY A 125 -17.55 2.67 -18.79
N THR A 126 -18.36 2.15 -17.88
CA THR A 126 -18.90 0.79 -18.04
C THR A 126 -19.88 0.75 -19.23
N SER A 127 -19.65 -0.18 -20.17
CA SER A 127 -20.58 -0.43 -21.30
C SER A 127 -21.82 -1.19 -20.82
N ALA A 128 -22.87 -1.25 -21.65
CA ALA A 128 -24.10 -1.97 -21.31
C ALA A 128 -23.85 -3.45 -20.93
N ASP A 129 -22.89 -4.11 -21.56
CA ASP A 129 -22.54 -5.52 -21.31
C ASP A 129 -21.70 -5.71 -20.04
N ILE A 130 -20.95 -4.69 -19.62
CA ILE A 130 -20.07 -4.73 -18.44
C ILE A 130 -20.79 -4.23 -17.18
N PHE A 131 -21.73 -3.30 -17.35
CA PHE A 131 -22.42 -2.62 -16.26
C PHE A 131 -23.04 -3.58 -15.23
N PRO A 132 -23.71 -4.70 -15.60
CA PRO A 132 -24.28 -5.63 -14.61
C PRO A 132 -23.21 -6.26 -13.71
N TYR A 133 -22.11 -6.72 -14.29
CA TYR A 133 -20.99 -7.31 -13.55
C TYR A 133 -20.33 -6.29 -12.62
N ALA A 134 -20.09 -5.10 -13.14
CA ALA A 134 -19.52 -3.99 -12.38
C ALA A 134 -20.43 -3.62 -11.19
N LYS A 135 -21.73 -3.43 -11.43
CA LYS A 135 -22.71 -3.12 -10.39
C LYS A 135 -22.75 -4.18 -9.29
N ASP A 136 -22.87 -5.44 -9.70
CA ASP A 136 -23.00 -6.56 -8.76
C ASP A 136 -21.78 -6.69 -7.84
N TYR A 137 -20.58 -6.48 -8.37
CA TYR A 137 -19.36 -6.48 -7.58
C TYR A 137 -19.24 -5.23 -6.69
N TYR A 138 -19.48 -4.06 -7.26
CA TYR A 138 -19.37 -2.76 -6.60
C TYR A 138 -20.29 -2.65 -5.37
N GLU A 139 -21.54 -3.09 -5.51
CA GLU A 139 -22.55 -3.06 -4.45
C GLU A 139 -22.09 -3.84 -3.20
N ILE A 140 -21.58 -5.05 -3.39
CA ILE A 140 -21.13 -5.91 -2.29
C ILE A 140 -19.87 -5.33 -1.63
N ILE A 141 -18.90 -4.85 -2.43
CA ILE A 141 -17.66 -4.24 -1.91
C ILE A 141 -17.95 -2.96 -1.12
N LEU A 142 -18.95 -2.18 -1.49
CA LEU A 142 -19.36 -0.99 -0.74
C LEU A 142 -19.83 -1.32 0.68
N TYR A 143 -20.60 -2.39 0.87
CA TYR A 143 -20.96 -2.85 2.20
C TYR A 143 -19.75 -3.39 2.97
N GLY A 144 -18.79 -3.99 2.25
CA GLY A 144 -17.50 -4.43 2.80
C GLY A 144 -16.55 -3.30 3.22
N THR A 145 -16.77 -2.07 2.73
CA THR A 145 -15.86 -0.93 2.93
C THR A 145 -15.59 -0.62 4.41
N ILE A 146 -16.59 -0.80 5.27
CA ILE A 146 -16.47 -0.60 6.71
C ILE A 146 -15.46 -1.58 7.31
N PHE A 147 -15.56 -2.86 6.96
CA PHE A 147 -14.65 -3.90 7.45
C PHE A 147 -13.25 -3.74 6.89
N ASN A 148 -13.12 -3.46 5.59
CA ASN A 148 -11.83 -3.19 4.96
C ASN A 148 -11.10 -2.03 5.62
N SER A 149 -11.78 -0.89 5.74
CA SER A 149 -11.16 0.35 6.23
C SER A 149 -10.76 0.23 7.69
N TYR A 150 -11.62 -0.40 8.51
CA TYR A 150 -11.27 -0.74 9.90
C TYR A 150 -10.07 -1.69 9.96
N LEU A 151 -10.08 -2.79 9.18
CA LEU A 151 -8.99 -3.76 9.17
C LEU A 151 -7.66 -3.11 8.81
N VAL A 152 -7.62 -2.30 7.75
CA VAL A 152 -6.42 -1.55 7.33
C VAL A 152 -5.93 -0.62 8.43
N ALA A 153 -6.82 0.19 9.02
CA ALA A 153 -6.43 1.12 10.08
C ALA A 153 -5.94 0.39 11.34
N ALA A 154 -6.71 -0.57 11.85
CA ALA A 154 -6.37 -1.36 13.02
C ALA A 154 -5.05 -2.13 12.83
N ASN A 155 -4.82 -2.68 11.63
CA ASN A 155 -3.60 -3.42 11.30
C ASN A 155 -2.35 -2.53 11.33
N ASN A 156 -2.47 -1.28 10.85
CA ASN A 156 -1.42 -0.28 11.00
C ASN A 156 -1.17 0.07 12.48
N LEU A 157 -2.21 0.24 13.29
CA LEU A 157 -2.07 0.59 14.72
C LEU A 157 -1.39 -0.53 15.51
N VAL A 158 -1.78 -1.78 15.29
CA VAL A 158 -1.15 -2.96 15.91
C VAL A 158 0.33 -3.06 15.53
N ARG A 159 0.71 -2.72 14.29
CA ARG A 159 2.13 -2.61 13.90
C ARG A 159 2.86 -1.52 14.67
N ALA A 160 2.23 -0.36 14.86
CA ALA A 160 2.82 0.76 15.57
C ALA A 160 3.13 0.46 17.05
N GLU A 161 2.41 -0.49 17.64
CA GLU A 161 2.68 -1.05 18.97
C GLU A 161 3.86 -2.04 19.02
N GLY A 162 4.40 -2.44 17.86
CA GLY A 162 5.45 -3.46 17.74
C GLY A 162 4.93 -4.88 17.58
N MET A 163 3.61 -5.09 17.45
CA MET A 163 2.99 -6.42 17.37
C MET A 163 2.96 -6.96 15.93
N ALA A 164 4.11 -7.00 15.26
CA ALA A 164 4.23 -7.34 13.83
C ALA A 164 3.67 -8.73 13.47
N LYS A 165 3.79 -9.73 14.35
CA LYS A 165 3.21 -11.07 14.11
C LYS A 165 1.69 -11.06 14.06
N VAL A 166 1.06 -10.28 14.94
CA VAL A 166 -0.41 -10.12 14.94
C VAL A 166 -0.82 -9.40 13.66
N ALA A 167 -0.12 -8.33 13.29
CA ALA A 167 -0.40 -7.63 12.05
C ALA A 167 -0.23 -8.53 10.81
N MET A 168 0.78 -9.40 10.78
CA MET A 168 0.97 -10.40 9.74
C MET A 168 -0.23 -11.34 9.64
N PHE A 169 -0.64 -11.99 10.74
CA PHE A 169 -1.78 -12.91 10.71
C PHE A 169 -3.10 -12.22 10.37
N ALA A 170 -3.28 -10.96 10.75
CA ALA A 170 -4.44 -10.15 10.34
C ALA A 170 -4.50 -9.86 8.82
N MET A 171 -3.40 -10.08 8.09
CA MET A 171 -3.38 -10.05 6.61
C MET A 171 -3.45 -11.45 6.02
N VAL A 172 -2.68 -12.40 6.58
CA VAL A 172 -2.54 -13.77 6.07
C VAL A 172 -3.83 -14.56 6.21
N VAL A 173 -4.51 -14.47 7.35
CA VAL A 173 -5.73 -15.24 7.62
C VAL A 173 -6.84 -14.84 6.63
N PRO A 174 -7.18 -13.55 6.44
CA PRO A 174 -8.10 -13.13 5.39
C PRO A 174 -7.70 -13.58 3.99
N ALA A 175 -6.43 -13.43 3.61
CA ALA A 175 -5.96 -13.81 2.28
C ALA A 175 -6.15 -15.31 2.00
N ILE A 176 -5.79 -16.17 2.95
CA ILE A 176 -5.98 -17.63 2.80
C ILE A 176 -7.47 -17.97 2.74
N ILE A 177 -8.30 -17.34 3.57
CA ILE A 177 -9.74 -17.59 3.57
C ILE A 177 -10.35 -17.17 2.24
N ASN A 178 -9.92 -16.03 1.68
CA ASN A 178 -10.40 -15.55 0.39
C ASN A 178 -10.04 -16.55 -0.72
N ILE A 179 -8.77 -16.99 -0.79
CA ILE A 179 -8.32 -18.01 -1.76
C ILE A 179 -9.14 -19.31 -1.68
N ILE A 180 -9.59 -19.69 -0.47
CA ILE A 180 -10.43 -20.88 -0.27
C ILE A 180 -11.89 -20.60 -0.67
N LEU A 181 -12.44 -19.44 -0.29
CA LEU A 181 -13.82 -19.07 -0.54
C LEU A 181 -14.11 -18.76 -2.01
N ASP A 182 -13.14 -18.23 -2.76
CA ASP A 182 -13.31 -17.87 -4.17
C ASP A 182 -13.77 -19.07 -5.02
N PRO A 183 -13.05 -20.21 -5.10
CA PRO A 183 -13.51 -21.35 -5.90
C PRO A 183 -14.84 -21.93 -5.38
N ILE A 184 -15.09 -21.88 -4.07
CA ILE A 184 -16.35 -22.36 -3.48
C ILE A 184 -17.52 -21.49 -3.94
N LEU A 185 -17.44 -20.18 -3.80
CA LEU A 185 -18.54 -19.28 -4.13
C LEU A 185 -18.68 -19.07 -5.64
N ILE A 186 -17.56 -18.93 -6.37
CA ILE A 186 -17.58 -18.69 -7.81
C ILE A 186 -18.02 -19.95 -8.57
N ILE A 187 -17.42 -21.11 -8.26
CA ILE A 187 -17.59 -22.34 -9.06
C ILE A 187 -18.67 -23.23 -8.45
N VAL A 188 -18.55 -23.60 -7.17
CA VAL A 188 -19.44 -24.61 -6.56
C VAL A 188 -20.86 -24.05 -6.39
N PHE A 189 -20.99 -22.81 -5.92
CA PHE A 189 -22.29 -22.15 -5.79
C PHE A 189 -22.71 -21.35 -7.03
N ASN A 190 -21.90 -21.35 -8.09
CA ASN A 190 -22.17 -20.66 -9.35
C ASN A 190 -22.58 -19.18 -9.18
N MET A 191 -22.00 -18.48 -8.19
CA MET A 191 -22.34 -17.08 -7.89
C MET A 191 -21.57 -16.09 -8.77
N GLY A 192 -20.67 -16.56 -9.63
CA GLY A 192 -19.87 -15.74 -10.53
C GLY A 192 -19.15 -14.60 -9.81
N ILE A 193 -19.25 -13.38 -10.36
CA ILE A 193 -18.58 -12.20 -9.81
C ILE A 193 -19.09 -11.79 -8.41
N LYS A 194 -20.37 -12.06 -8.08
CA LYS A 194 -20.92 -11.83 -6.73
C LYS A 194 -20.22 -12.71 -5.70
N GLY A 195 -19.92 -13.95 -6.08
CA GLY A 195 -19.18 -14.90 -5.26
C GLY A 195 -17.82 -14.35 -4.84
N ALA A 196 -17.05 -13.80 -5.80
CA ALA A 196 -15.75 -13.18 -5.53
C ALA A 196 -15.85 -11.99 -4.57
N ALA A 197 -16.84 -11.11 -4.77
CA ALA A 197 -17.06 -9.97 -3.88
C ALA A 197 -17.43 -10.42 -2.46
N ILE A 198 -18.31 -11.42 -2.31
CA ILE A 198 -18.72 -11.96 -1.00
C ILE A 198 -17.54 -12.64 -0.31
N ALA A 199 -16.75 -13.44 -1.03
CA ALA A 199 -15.54 -14.06 -0.50
C ALA A 199 -14.58 -13.01 0.05
N THR A 200 -14.39 -11.91 -0.67
CA THR A 200 -13.55 -10.78 -0.24
C THR A 200 -14.06 -10.17 1.06
N VAL A 201 -15.36 -9.84 1.14
CA VAL A 201 -15.95 -9.21 2.34
C VAL A 201 -15.94 -10.13 3.55
N LEU A 202 -16.30 -11.41 3.39
CA LEU A 202 -16.27 -12.40 4.47
C LEU A 202 -14.84 -12.58 5.03
N SER A 203 -13.86 -12.60 4.14
CA SER A 203 -12.44 -12.70 4.53
C SER A 203 -12.00 -11.49 5.33
N GLN A 204 -12.41 -10.28 4.93
CA GLN A 204 -12.15 -9.06 5.69
C GLN A 204 -12.83 -9.09 7.06
N ILE A 205 -14.10 -9.53 7.15
CA ILE A 205 -14.81 -9.70 8.42
C ILE A 205 -14.03 -10.63 9.36
N ILE A 206 -13.49 -11.74 8.87
CA ILE A 206 -12.70 -12.65 9.69
C ILE A 206 -11.38 -12.00 10.13
N GLY A 207 -10.76 -11.18 9.29
CA GLY A 207 -9.63 -10.34 9.67
C GLY A 207 -9.97 -9.34 10.78
N VAL A 208 -11.13 -8.72 10.69
CA VAL A 208 -11.68 -7.82 11.72
C VAL A 208 -11.89 -8.56 13.04
N ILE A 209 -12.49 -9.75 13.01
CA ILE A 209 -12.67 -10.59 14.20
C ILE A 209 -11.32 -10.95 14.83
N TYR A 210 -10.34 -11.33 14.01
CA TYR A 210 -8.98 -11.65 14.47
C TYR A 210 -8.32 -10.46 15.17
N ILE A 211 -8.38 -9.26 14.57
CA ILE A 211 -7.72 -8.08 15.14
C ILE A 211 -8.46 -7.54 16.37
N LEU A 212 -9.80 -7.59 16.39
CA LEU A 212 -10.61 -7.24 17.56
C LEU A 212 -10.27 -8.13 18.76
N LYS A 213 -10.15 -9.45 18.53
CA LYS A 213 -9.73 -10.40 19.59
C LYS A 213 -8.37 -10.04 20.19
N HIS A 214 -7.46 -9.48 19.39
CA HIS A 214 -6.19 -8.97 19.89
C HIS A 214 -6.35 -7.65 20.65
N GLN A 215 -7.00 -6.65 20.05
CA GLN A 215 -7.16 -5.31 20.62
C GLN A 215 -7.89 -5.30 21.97
N PHE A 216 -8.92 -6.13 22.12
CA PHE A 216 -9.66 -6.30 23.38
C PHE A 216 -9.14 -7.47 24.23
N GLY A 217 -8.11 -8.17 23.77
CA GLY A 217 -7.51 -9.29 24.48
C GLY A 217 -6.54 -8.86 25.58
N LYS A 218 -6.08 -9.85 26.37
CA LYS A 218 -5.08 -9.62 27.43
C LYS A 218 -3.69 -9.27 26.88
N ASN A 219 -3.47 -9.43 25.58
CA ASN A 219 -2.14 -9.39 24.96
C ASN A 219 -1.79 -8.12 24.18
N THR A 220 -2.63 -7.08 24.24
CA THR A 220 -2.38 -5.75 23.64
C THR A 220 -1.39 -4.90 24.46
N SER A 221 -0.66 -4.00 23.81
CA SER A 221 0.14 -2.96 24.49
C SER A 221 -0.73 -1.77 24.90
N ILE A 222 -1.84 -1.55 24.19
CA ILE A 222 -2.77 -0.44 24.41
C ILE A 222 -4.16 -0.99 24.74
N LYS A 223 -4.66 -0.67 25.93
CA LYS A 223 -6.04 -0.95 26.33
C LYS A 223 -6.89 0.30 26.09
N TYR A 224 -7.75 0.26 25.07
CA TYR A 224 -8.67 1.35 24.79
C TYR A 224 -9.80 1.41 25.83
N ALA A 225 -10.21 2.62 26.20
CA ALA A 225 -11.46 2.89 26.91
C ALA A 225 -12.42 3.60 25.96
N MET A 226 -13.72 3.60 26.30
CA MET A 226 -14.75 4.23 25.46
C MET A 226 -14.47 5.70 25.16
N ASN A 227 -13.90 6.45 26.12
CA ASN A 227 -13.55 7.85 25.91
C ASN A 227 -12.41 8.08 24.91
N ASP A 228 -11.57 7.06 24.63
CA ASP A 228 -10.49 7.16 23.65
C ASP A 228 -11.02 7.20 22.21
N PHE A 229 -12.25 6.74 21.99
CA PHE A 229 -12.93 6.75 20.70
C PHE A 229 -13.64 8.08 20.39
N LEU A 230 -13.67 9.03 21.33
CA LEU A 230 -14.24 10.34 21.09
C LEU A 230 -13.38 11.15 20.11
N ILE A 231 -14.04 11.87 19.20
CA ILE A 231 -13.32 12.65 18.19
C ILE A 231 -12.69 13.89 18.83
N ASN A 232 -11.37 13.89 18.94
CA ASN A 232 -10.55 15.05 19.26
C ASN A 232 -10.01 15.68 17.97
N LEU A 233 -10.49 16.88 17.64
CA LEU A 233 -10.12 17.58 16.39
C LEU A 233 -8.63 17.86 16.25
N LYS A 234 -7.89 18.07 17.35
CA LYS A 234 -6.44 18.32 17.31
C LYS A 234 -5.68 17.06 16.89
N ILE A 235 -6.03 15.93 17.48
CA ILE A 235 -5.48 14.60 17.13
C ILE A 235 -5.86 14.24 15.70
N LEU A 236 -7.13 14.44 15.34
CA LEU A 236 -7.62 14.19 13.98
C LEU A 236 -6.84 14.98 12.94
N LYS A 237 -6.63 16.28 13.17
CA LYS A 237 -5.88 17.16 12.27
C LYS A 237 -4.47 16.63 12.05
N GLU A 238 -3.74 16.31 13.12
CA GLU A 238 -2.37 15.75 13.00
C GLU A 238 -2.36 14.41 12.25
N THR A 239 -3.28 13.50 12.57
CA THR A 239 -3.45 12.22 11.89
C THR A 239 -3.69 12.39 10.38
N VAL A 240 -4.63 13.26 10.00
CA VAL A 240 -4.94 13.52 8.59
C VAL A 240 -3.75 14.15 7.87
N PHE A 241 -3.06 15.12 8.47
CA PHE A 241 -1.89 15.75 7.83
C PHE A 241 -0.77 14.74 7.55
N ILE A 242 -0.51 13.80 8.47
CA ILE A 242 0.52 12.76 8.26
C ILE A 242 0.05 11.76 7.20
N GLY A 243 -1.20 11.29 7.31
CA GLY A 243 -1.79 10.31 6.39
C GLY A 243 -2.07 10.83 4.98
N ALA A 244 -2.21 12.15 4.80
CA ALA A 244 -2.50 12.79 3.52
C ALA A 244 -1.47 12.44 2.43
N SER A 245 -0.23 12.15 2.82
CA SER A 245 0.82 11.72 1.89
C SER A 245 0.47 10.41 1.16
N GLU A 246 -0.12 9.45 1.85
CA GLU A 246 -0.53 8.17 1.26
C GLU A 246 -1.91 8.27 0.60
N PHE A 247 -2.80 9.13 1.12
CA PHE A 247 -4.04 9.46 0.42
C PHE A 247 -3.75 9.97 -0.98
N ALA A 248 -2.94 11.03 -1.08
CA ALA A 248 -2.60 11.65 -2.35
C ALA A 248 -1.90 10.66 -3.27
N LYS A 249 -0.93 9.89 -2.76
CA LYS A 249 -0.23 8.86 -3.54
C LYS A 249 -1.19 7.82 -4.15
N LEU A 250 -2.21 7.36 -3.42
CA LEU A 250 -3.17 6.40 -3.96
C LEU A 250 -4.08 7.01 -5.05
N ILE A 251 -4.54 8.25 -4.85
CA ILE A 251 -5.33 8.98 -5.87
C ILE A 251 -4.50 9.30 -7.11
N ILE A 252 -3.26 9.75 -6.92
CA ILE A 252 -2.36 10.03 -8.05
C ILE A 252 -2.02 8.73 -8.80
N SER A 253 -1.81 7.63 -8.08
CA SER A 253 -1.57 6.32 -8.69
C SER A 253 -2.75 5.85 -9.54
N SER A 254 -3.99 6.10 -9.10
CA SER A 254 -5.17 5.73 -9.90
C SER A 254 -5.30 6.59 -11.16
N ILE A 255 -5.02 7.88 -11.08
CA ILE A 255 -4.97 8.78 -12.26
C ILE A 255 -3.87 8.35 -13.23
N LEU A 256 -2.67 8.05 -12.72
CA LEU A 256 -1.55 7.57 -13.53
C LEU A 256 -1.83 6.23 -14.21
N LEU A 257 -2.58 5.34 -13.56
CA LEU A 257 -3.02 4.08 -14.17
C LEU A 257 -3.90 4.33 -15.40
N ILE A 258 -4.89 5.22 -15.28
CA ILE A 258 -5.78 5.59 -16.39
C ILE A 258 -5.00 6.27 -17.51
N LEU A 259 -4.21 7.29 -17.16
CA LEU A 259 -3.40 8.04 -18.12
C LEU A 259 -2.39 7.13 -18.84
N GLY A 260 -1.68 6.29 -18.09
CA GLY A 260 -0.69 5.36 -18.62
C GLY A 260 -1.32 4.36 -19.58
N ASN A 261 -2.42 3.71 -19.22
CA ASN A 261 -3.12 2.77 -20.11
C ASN A 261 -3.61 3.43 -21.39
N ASN A 262 -4.18 4.64 -21.30
CA ASN A 262 -4.65 5.38 -22.48
C ASN A 262 -3.50 5.72 -23.43
N LEU A 263 -2.38 6.24 -22.89
CA LEU A 263 -1.21 6.57 -23.70
C LEU A 263 -0.56 5.32 -24.30
N LEU A 264 -0.45 4.23 -23.53
CA LEU A 264 0.05 2.96 -24.05
C LEU A 264 -0.83 2.43 -25.19
N GLY A 265 -2.15 2.54 -25.06
CA GLY A 265 -3.09 2.18 -26.13
C GLY A 265 -2.92 3.03 -27.39
N ILE A 266 -2.76 4.34 -27.25
CA ILE A 266 -2.56 5.26 -28.39
C ILE A 266 -1.23 4.99 -29.11
N TYR A 267 -0.13 4.84 -28.37
CA TYR A 267 1.21 4.76 -28.96
C TYR A 267 1.70 3.35 -29.26
N GLY A 268 1.12 2.32 -28.62
CA GLY A 268 1.61 0.94 -28.71
C GLY A 268 0.52 -0.14 -28.75
N GLY A 269 -0.76 0.25 -28.76
CA GLY A 269 -1.89 -0.68 -28.83
C GLY A 269 -1.98 -1.65 -27.65
N ASP A 270 -2.77 -2.72 -27.86
CA ASP A 270 -3.10 -3.70 -26.81
C ASP A 270 -1.86 -4.45 -26.30
N ILE A 271 -0.87 -4.69 -27.17
CA ILE A 271 0.39 -5.34 -26.81
C ILE A 271 1.15 -4.52 -25.75
N ALA A 272 1.24 -3.20 -25.92
CA ALA A 272 1.92 -2.33 -24.96
C ALA A 272 1.21 -2.29 -23.60
N ILE A 273 -0.12 -2.32 -23.60
CA ILE A 273 -0.93 -2.41 -22.37
C ILE A 273 -0.69 -3.77 -21.68
N ALA A 274 -0.65 -4.87 -22.44
CA ALA A 274 -0.37 -6.20 -21.90
C ALA A 274 1.03 -6.28 -21.27
N ILE A 275 2.05 -5.74 -21.93
CA ILE A 275 3.43 -5.64 -21.40
C ILE A 275 3.44 -4.86 -20.09
N TYR A 276 2.77 -3.70 -20.04
CA TYR A 276 2.70 -2.89 -18.82
C TYR A 276 2.04 -3.64 -17.67
N GLY A 277 0.95 -4.38 -17.94
CA GLY A 277 0.30 -5.23 -16.96
C GLY A 277 1.22 -6.30 -16.38
N VAL A 278 2.05 -6.94 -17.20
CA VAL A 278 3.07 -7.90 -16.73
C VAL A 278 4.15 -7.21 -15.91
N ILE A 279 4.68 -6.07 -16.36
CA ILE A 279 5.68 -5.28 -15.64
C ILE A 279 5.17 -4.89 -14.24
N MET A 280 3.92 -4.44 -14.12
CA MET A 280 3.33 -4.05 -12.83
C MET A 280 3.21 -5.23 -11.87
N ARG A 281 2.91 -6.45 -12.35
CA ARG A 281 2.89 -7.67 -11.53
C ARG A 281 4.30 -8.05 -11.05
N ILE A 282 5.30 -7.96 -11.92
CA ILE A 282 6.71 -8.15 -11.54
C ILE A 282 7.12 -7.11 -10.48
N ALA A 283 6.77 -5.84 -10.70
CA ALA A 283 7.09 -4.74 -9.77
C ALA A 283 6.43 -4.96 -8.41
N MET A 284 5.18 -5.43 -8.38
CA MET A 284 4.48 -5.77 -7.14
C MET A 284 5.26 -6.83 -6.36
N LEU A 285 5.65 -7.95 -6.98
CA LEU A 285 6.39 -9.02 -6.30
C LEU A 285 7.76 -8.55 -5.76
N LEU A 286 8.47 -7.71 -6.50
CA LEU A 286 9.79 -7.20 -6.11
C LEU A 286 9.73 -6.13 -5.01
N LEU A 287 8.68 -5.28 -5.01
CA LEU A 287 8.56 -4.16 -4.08
C LEU A 287 7.80 -4.51 -2.78
N MET A 288 7.05 -5.61 -2.72
CA MET A 288 6.36 -6.04 -1.50
C MET A 288 7.31 -6.33 -0.33
N PRO A 289 8.45 -7.01 -0.52
CA PRO A 289 9.46 -7.16 0.54
C PRO A 289 10.01 -5.81 1.04
N VAL A 290 10.20 -4.85 0.12
CA VAL A 290 10.69 -3.50 0.45
C VAL A 290 9.67 -2.77 1.32
N LEU A 291 8.38 -2.82 0.97
CA LEU A 291 7.29 -2.32 1.79
C LEU A 291 7.25 -2.97 3.18
N GLY A 292 7.50 -4.28 3.26
CA GLY A 292 7.58 -5.01 4.52
C GLY A 292 8.68 -4.47 5.44
N ILE A 293 9.88 -4.18 4.90
CA ILE A 293 10.95 -3.54 5.68
C ILE A 293 10.53 -2.14 6.15
N VAL A 294 9.96 -1.31 5.26
CA VAL A 294 9.52 0.05 5.62
C VAL A 294 8.48 0.00 6.74
N GLN A 295 7.52 -0.91 6.69
CA GLN A 295 6.52 -1.06 7.75
C GLN A 295 7.10 -1.58 9.07
N GLY A 296 8.11 -2.45 9.03
CA GLY A 296 8.83 -2.89 10.24
C GLY A 296 9.70 -1.79 10.84
N PHE A 297 10.23 -0.90 10.00
CA PHE A 297 11.05 0.24 10.37
C PHE A 297 10.26 1.38 11.04
N GLN A 298 9.04 1.66 10.57
CA GLN A 298 8.20 2.76 11.07
C GLN A 298 7.98 2.80 12.59
N PRO A 299 7.60 1.71 13.29
CA PRO A 299 7.40 1.72 14.75
C PRO A 299 8.70 1.93 15.53
N ILE A 300 9.84 1.46 14.99
CA ILE A 300 11.15 1.63 15.64
C ILE A 300 11.50 3.11 15.66
N VAL A 301 11.40 3.78 14.51
CA VAL A 301 11.69 5.22 14.41
C VAL A 301 10.71 6.04 15.23
N GLY A 302 9.40 5.79 15.10
CA GLY A 302 8.39 6.55 15.82
C GLY A 302 8.61 6.52 17.33
N TYR A 303 8.82 5.33 17.89
CA TYR A 303 9.05 5.14 19.32
C TYR A 303 10.37 5.77 19.80
N ASN A 304 11.48 5.51 19.10
CA ASN A 304 12.79 6.03 19.53
C ASN A 304 12.89 7.55 19.36
N TYR A 305 12.23 8.12 18.35
CA TYR A 305 12.14 9.57 18.18
C TYR A 305 11.31 10.21 19.30
N GLY A 306 10.16 9.61 19.66
CA GLY A 306 9.38 10.05 20.81
C GLY A 306 10.15 9.99 22.14
N LYS A 307 11.02 9.00 22.30
CA LYS A 307 11.91 8.84 23.47
C LYS A 307 13.16 9.74 23.42
N GLY A 308 13.38 10.48 22.34
CA GLY A 308 14.59 11.32 22.15
C GLY A 308 15.88 10.53 21.86
N GLN A 309 15.80 9.24 21.56
CA GLN A 309 16.96 8.37 21.29
C GLN A 309 17.44 8.47 19.83
N LEU A 310 17.97 9.64 19.45
CA LEU A 310 18.35 9.94 18.06
C LEU A 310 19.43 9.01 17.50
N ASN A 311 20.33 8.48 18.33
CA ASN A 311 21.35 7.50 17.88
C ASN A 311 20.69 6.24 17.32
N ARG A 312 19.65 5.73 17.99
CA ARG A 312 18.89 4.55 17.55
C ARG A 312 18.06 4.86 16.31
N VAL A 313 17.55 6.11 16.19
CA VAL A 313 16.87 6.57 14.97
C VAL A 313 17.84 6.55 13.78
N SER A 314 19.02 7.14 13.93
CA SER A 314 20.08 7.15 12.90
C SER A 314 20.51 5.75 12.48
N GLU A 315 20.73 4.85 13.45
CA GLU A 315 21.05 3.45 13.20
C GLU A 315 19.92 2.73 12.43
N SER A 316 18.67 2.94 12.85
CA SER A 316 17.48 2.37 12.19
C SER A 316 17.39 2.83 10.73
N ILE A 317 17.65 4.11 10.46
CA ILE A 317 17.64 4.69 9.10
C ILE A 317 18.70 4.00 8.23
N LYS A 318 19.94 3.89 8.73
CA LYS A 318 21.04 3.26 7.99
C LYS A 318 20.73 1.80 7.65
N LEU A 319 20.28 1.02 8.64
CA LEU A 319 19.95 -0.39 8.43
C LEU A 319 18.77 -0.57 7.47
N ALA A 320 17.74 0.26 7.58
CA ALA A 320 16.60 0.21 6.67
C ALA A 320 16.99 0.60 5.25
N LEU A 321 17.81 1.64 5.05
CA LEU A 321 18.31 2.06 3.73
C LEU A 321 19.14 0.95 3.07
N VAL A 322 20.04 0.31 3.82
CA VAL A 322 20.84 -0.83 3.32
C VAL A 322 19.93 -2.01 2.96
N GLY A 323 18.97 -2.35 3.83
CA GLY A 323 18.05 -3.46 3.60
C GLY A 323 17.15 -3.26 2.39
N THR A 324 16.50 -2.09 2.27
CA THR A 324 15.59 -1.80 1.16
C THR A 324 16.34 -1.62 -0.16
N SER A 325 17.44 -0.87 -0.17
CA SER A 325 18.23 -0.65 -1.39
C SER A 325 18.92 -1.95 -1.83
N GLY A 326 19.37 -2.78 -0.90
CA GLY A 326 19.94 -4.10 -1.21
C GLY A 326 18.92 -5.04 -1.86
N LEU A 327 17.68 -5.08 -1.36
CA LEU A 327 16.60 -5.86 -1.99
C LEU A 327 16.23 -5.31 -3.37
N CYS A 328 16.11 -3.99 -3.53
CA CYS A 328 15.84 -3.39 -4.83
C CYS A 328 16.99 -3.64 -5.82
N LEU A 329 18.24 -3.58 -5.37
CA LEU A 329 19.41 -3.89 -6.20
C LEU A 329 19.42 -5.35 -6.65
N LEU A 330 19.09 -6.28 -5.75
CA LEU A 330 18.93 -7.70 -6.10
C LEU A 330 17.84 -7.89 -7.15
N GLY A 331 16.66 -7.29 -6.93
CA GLY A 331 15.55 -7.32 -7.90
C GLY A 331 15.94 -6.73 -9.26
N PHE A 332 16.62 -5.59 -9.26
CA PHE A 332 17.18 -4.97 -10.47
C PHE A 332 18.10 -5.92 -11.24
N ILE A 333 19.08 -6.54 -10.56
CA ILE A 333 20.03 -7.47 -11.20
C ILE A 333 19.27 -8.65 -11.82
N LEU A 334 18.35 -9.25 -11.08
CA LEU A 334 17.57 -10.40 -11.56
C LEU A 334 16.74 -10.07 -12.81
N VAL A 335 16.05 -8.92 -12.80
CA VAL A 335 15.22 -8.48 -13.94
C VAL A 335 16.06 -8.08 -15.15
N MET A 336 17.25 -7.49 -14.93
CA MET A 336 18.14 -7.10 -16.04
C MET A 336 18.74 -8.31 -16.76
N ILE A 337 19.12 -9.35 -15.99
CA ILE A 337 19.73 -10.58 -16.53
C ILE A 337 18.65 -11.48 -17.16
N PHE A 338 17.51 -11.68 -16.49
CA PHE A 338 16.49 -12.66 -16.91
C PHE A 338 15.11 -12.05 -17.19
N PRO A 339 14.97 -10.94 -17.95
CA PRO A 339 13.68 -10.27 -18.15
C PRO A 339 12.66 -11.19 -18.82
N GLU A 340 13.09 -11.99 -19.80
CA GLU A 340 12.23 -12.93 -20.53
C GLU A 340 11.60 -13.97 -19.60
N LYS A 341 12.37 -14.50 -18.64
CA LYS A 341 11.86 -15.50 -17.69
C LYS A 341 10.81 -14.91 -16.76
N PHE A 342 11.00 -13.67 -16.32
CA PHE A 342 9.99 -12.97 -15.52
C PHE A 342 8.70 -12.73 -16.30
N ILE A 343 8.79 -12.36 -17.59
CA ILE A 343 7.63 -12.16 -18.45
C ILE A 343 6.90 -13.49 -18.71
N GLN A 344 7.66 -14.56 -19.01
CA GLN A 344 7.16 -15.91 -19.29
C GLN A 344 6.36 -16.54 -18.15
N ILE A 345 6.57 -16.10 -16.90
CA ILE A 345 5.75 -16.53 -15.76
C ILE A 345 4.28 -16.12 -15.94
N PHE A 346 4.03 -14.98 -16.58
CA PHE A 346 2.70 -14.39 -16.67
C PHE A 346 2.05 -14.52 -18.05
N ILE A 347 2.84 -14.55 -19.12
CA ILE A 347 2.32 -14.61 -20.48
C ILE A 347 3.21 -15.45 -21.39
N THR A 348 2.60 -16.19 -22.31
CA THR A 348 3.29 -17.08 -23.25
C THR A 348 3.31 -16.57 -24.69
N ASP A 349 2.65 -15.44 -24.97
CA ASP A 349 2.61 -14.83 -26.30
C ASP A 349 4.03 -14.37 -26.72
N PRO A 350 4.60 -14.95 -27.79
CA PRO A 350 5.96 -14.62 -28.24
C PRO A 350 6.13 -13.13 -28.61
N GLU A 351 5.08 -12.49 -29.14
CA GLU A 351 5.14 -11.09 -29.54
C GLU A 351 5.24 -10.19 -28.30
N VAL A 352 4.39 -10.43 -27.29
CA VAL A 352 4.43 -9.72 -26.00
C VAL A 352 5.76 -9.94 -25.29
N ILE A 353 6.31 -11.15 -25.33
CA ILE A 353 7.61 -11.46 -24.71
C ILE A 353 8.73 -10.67 -25.39
N SER A 354 8.82 -10.73 -26.72
CA SER A 354 9.90 -10.08 -27.47
C SER A 354 9.93 -8.56 -27.27
N GLN A 355 8.77 -7.90 -27.35
CA GLN A 355 8.64 -6.46 -27.12
C GLN A 355 8.77 -6.10 -25.63
N GLY A 356 8.28 -6.98 -24.75
CA GLY A 356 8.27 -6.78 -23.30
C GLY A 356 9.66 -6.80 -22.66
N VAL A 357 10.63 -7.51 -23.23
CA VAL A 357 12.00 -7.58 -22.69
C VAL A 357 12.64 -6.20 -22.62
N PHE A 358 12.54 -5.41 -23.69
CA PHE A 358 13.12 -4.07 -23.75
C PHE A 358 12.40 -3.12 -22.79
N ALA A 359 11.06 -3.11 -22.83
CA ALA A 359 10.22 -2.30 -21.94
C ALA A 359 10.50 -2.58 -20.46
N THR A 360 10.62 -3.87 -20.09
CA THR A 360 10.91 -4.30 -18.72
C THR A 360 12.28 -3.80 -18.25
N ARG A 361 13.31 -3.92 -19.09
CA ARG A 361 14.65 -3.38 -18.76
C ARG A 361 14.62 -1.88 -18.55
N ILE A 362 13.92 -1.12 -19.40
CA ILE A 362 13.82 0.34 -19.22
C ILE A 362 13.06 0.67 -17.92
N PHE A 363 11.91 0.05 -17.70
CA PHE A 363 11.08 0.31 -16.53
C PHE A 363 11.86 0.11 -15.22
N PHE A 364 12.65 -0.96 -15.14
CA PHE A 364 13.42 -1.27 -13.93
C PHE A 364 14.79 -0.59 -13.85
N MET A 365 15.20 0.24 -14.83
CA MET A 365 16.55 0.80 -14.94
C MET A 365 17.06 1.48 -13.66
N PHE A 366 16.21 2.23 -12.95
CA PHE A 366 16.55 2.88 -11.68
C PHE A 366 15.80 2.32 -10.47
N SER A 367 15.26 1.10 -10.60
CA SER A 367 14.48 0.47 -9.53
C SER A 367 15.26 0.25 -8.23
N PHE A 368 16.59 0.12 -8.31
CA PHE A 368 17.48 0.02 -7.14
C PHE A 368 17.43 1.27 -6.23
N LEU A 369 16.99 2.43 -6.75
CA LEU A 369 16.85 3.68 -5.99
C LEU A 369 15.52 3.76 -5.22
N ILE A 370 14.50 3.00 -5.63
CA ILE A 370 13.14 3.06 -5.07
C ILE A 370 13.16 2.71 -3.57
N GLY A 371 13.98 1.73 -3.18
CA GLY A 371 14.09 1.29 -1.79
C GLY A 371 14.46 2.42 -0.84
N ALA A 372 15.49 3.20 -1.20
CA ALA A 372 15.89 4.37 -0.43
C ALA A 372 14.79 5.42 -0.35
N GLN A 373 14.13 5.74 -1.47
CA GLN A 373 13.04 6.70 -1.51
C GLN A 373 11.88 6.30 -0.59
N MET A 374 11.47 5.03 -0.62
CA MET A 374 10.38 4.50 0.21
C MET A 374 10.74 4.55 1.70
N THR A 375 11.99 4.22 2.06
CA THR A 375 12.47 4.34 3.44
C THR A 375 12.46 5.79 3.93
N ILE A 376 12.90 6.75 3.11
CA ILE A 376 12.89 8.18 3.47
C ILE A 376 11.45 8.70 3.63
N GLY A 377 10.53 8.30 2.74
CA GLY A 377 9.11 8.64 2.88
C GLY A 377 8.52 8.10 4.19
N GLY A 378 8.76 6.82 4.49
CA GLY A 378 8.32 6.17 5.73
C GLY A 378 8.95 6.81 6.99
N LEU A 379 10.21 7.25 6.91
CA LEU A 379 10.88 8.00 7.98
C LEU A 379 10.12 9.28 8.32
N TYR A 380 9.85 10.13 7.34
CA TYR A 380 9.16 11.41 7.60
C TYR A 380 7.72 11.21 8.11
N GLN A 381 7.05 10.16 7.66
CA GLN A 381 5.76 9.74 8.23
C GLN A 381 5.93 9.38 9.70
N SER A 382 6.88 8.52 10.07
CA SER A 382 7.14 8.12 11.46
C SER A 382 7.61 9.23 12.38
N LEU A 383 8.29 10.26 11.85
CA LEU A 383 8.68 11.45 12.62
C LEU A 383 7.50 12.42 12.85
N GLY A 384 6.36 12.20 12.19
CA GLY A 384 5.21 13.12 12.20
C GLY A 384 5.45 14.39 11.38
N LYS A 385 6.48 14.41 10.54
CA LYS A 385 6.80 15.55 9.65
C LYS A 385 5.97 15.43 8.36
N ALA A 386 4.71 15.85 8.42
CA ALA A 386 3.74 15.73 7.33
C ALA A 386 4.19 16.36 6.00
N LYS A 387 4.75 17.57 6.01
CA LYS A 387 5.15 18.29 4.78
C LYS A 387 6.19 17.54 3.94
N PRO A 388 7.37 17.14 4.46
CA PRO A 388 8.34 16.40 3.68
C PRO A 388 7.81 15.02 3.26
N ALA A 389 7.03 14.33 4.11
CA ALA A 389 6.37 13.07 3.72
C ALA A 389 5.45 13.26 2.50
N PHE A 390 4.61 14.30 2.52
CA PHE A 390 3.70 14.62 1.42
C PHE A 390 4.46 14.95 0.12
N ILE A 391 5.48 15.81 0.21
CA ILE A 391 6.30 16.20 -0.94
C ILE A 391 6.98 14.98 -1.55
N ILE A 392 7.60 14.11 -0.74
CA ILE A 392 8.31 12.92 -1.24
C ILE A 392 7.36 11.92 -1.88
N SER A 393 6.21 11.65 -1.25
CA SER A 393 5.23 10.69 -1.76
C SER A 393 4.55 11.17 -3.05
N CYS A 394 4.28 12.47 -3.18
CA CYS A 394 3.58 13.00 -4.35
C CYS A 394 4.53 13.35 -5.50
N ALA A 395 5.66 14.00 -5.22
CA ALA A 395 6.51 14.61 -6.27
C ALA A 395 6.99 13.60 -7.31
N ARG A 396 7.36 12.38 -6.90
CA ARG A 396 7.70 11.31 -7.85
C ARG A 396 6.62 11.08 -8.89
N GLN A 397 5.37 11.00 -8.44
CA GLN A 397 4.25 10.65 -9.30
C GLN A 397 3.70 11.88 -10.05
N THR A 398 3.55 13.03 -9.38
CA THR A 398 2.94 14.24 -9.99
C THR A 398 3.92 15.19 -10.63
N LEU A 399 5.05 15.48 -10.00
CA LEU A 399 5.98 16.50 -10.50
C LEU A 399 6.96 15.94 -11.52
N PHE A 400 7.26 14.64 -11.44
CA PHE A 400 8.27 14.01 -12.29
C PHE A 400 7.66 13.03 -13.29
N LEU A 401 6.98 11.98 -12.83
CA LEU A 401 6.44 10.94 -13.70
C LEU A 401 5.34 11.46 -14.62
N MET A 402 4.31 12.13 -14.09
CA MET A 402 3.17 12.58 -14.91
C MET A 402 3.57 13.53 -16.06
N PRO A 403 4.40 14.57 -15.85
CA PRO A 403 4.89 15.40 -16.95
C PRO A 403 5.75 14.63 -17.94
N ALA A 404 6.65 13.76 -17.46
CA ALA A 404 7.47 12.93 -18.34
C ALA A 404 6.61 11.99 -19.21
N LEU A 405 5.54 11.43 -18.64
CA LEU A 405 4.60 10.54 -19.31
C LEU A 405 3.80 11.26 -20.40
N ILE A 406 3.50 12.55 -20.25
CA ILE A 406 2.78 13.34 -21.26
C ILE A 406 3.73 13.88 -22.34
N ILE A 407 4.94 14.32 -21.94
CA ILE A 407 5.85 15.08 -22.81
C ILE A 407 6.73 14.14 -23.65
N LEU A 408 7.33 13.11 -23.07
CA LEU A 408 8.30 12.26 -23.77
C LEU A 408 7.72 11.48 -24.96
N PRO A 409 6.47 10.97 -24.92
CA PRO A 409 5.90 10.26 -26.07
C PRO A 409 5.75 11.14 -27.31
N LEU A 410 5.62 12.47 -27.15
CA LEU A 410 5.58 13.41 -28.27
C LEU A 410 6.87 13.41 -29.10
N PHE A 411 8.00 13.03 -28.49
CA PHE A 411 9.31 13.01 -29.15
C PHE A 411 9.80 11.59 -29.46
N PHE A 412 9.48 10.62 -28.62
CA PHE A 412 10.03 9.26 -28.67
C PHE A 412 8.97 8.16 -28.85
N GLY A 413 7.70 8.53 -29.09
CA GLY A 413 6.58 7.59 -29.24
C GLY A 413 6.43 6.68 -28.01
N LEU A 414 6.19 5.39 -28.25
CA LEU A 414 6.05 4.38 -27.20
C LEU A 414 7.27 4.30 -26.26
N ASN A 415 8.49 4.50 -26.77
CA ASN A 415 9.69 4.50 -25.94
C ASN A 415 9.70 5.67 -24.94
N GLY A 416 9.12 6.82 -25.32
CA GLY A 416 8.94 7.95 -24.43
C GLY A 416 8.11 7.60 -23.19
N ILE A 417 7.11 6.72 -23.34
CA ILE A 417 6.32 6.21 -22.22
C ILE A 417 7.20 5.37 -21.30
N TRP A 418 7.97 4.42 -21.85
CA TRP A 418 8.84 3.57 -21.04
C TRP A 418 9.91 4.36 -20.28
N PHE A 419 10.52 5.38 -20.89
CA PHE A 419 11.53 6.23 -20.24
C PHE A 419 10.95 7.15 -19.15
N SER A 420 9.66 7.44 -19.17
CA SER A 420 9.03 8.30 -18.16
C SER A 420 9.14 7.71 -16.74
N PHE A 421 9.02 6.39 -16.59
CA PHE A 421 9.11 5.68 -15.30
C PHE A 421 10.48 5.81 -14.61
N PRO A 422 11.61 5.43 -15.23
CA PRO A 422 12.92 5.57 -14.61
C PRO A 422 13.28 7.03 -14.34
N ILE A 423 12.85 7.99 -15.18
CA ILE A 423 13.04 9.42 -14.91
C ILE A 423 12.32 9.84 -13.63
N GLY A 424 11.06 9.42 -13.46
CA GLY A 424 10.30 9.64 -12.23
C GLY A 424 11.00 9.07 -10.99
N ASP A 425 11.57 7.88 -11.10
CA ASP A 425 12.30 7.22 -10.02
C ASP A 425 13.59 7.95 -9.66
N LEU A 426 14.40 8.32 -10.66
CA LEU A 426 15.65 9.04 -10.47
C LEU A 426 15.40 10.41 -9.82
N LEU A 427 14.47 11.21 -10.38
CA LEU A 427 14.16 12.53 -9.84
C LEU A 427 13.51 12.43 -8.46
N GLY A 428 12.62 11.46 -8.25
CA GLY A 428 12.03 11.16 -6.93
C GLY A 428 13.08 10.83 -5.88
N PHE A 429 14.07 10.00 -6.23
CA PHE A 429 15.19 9.68 -5.37
C PHE A 429 16.07 10.90 -5.07
N THR A 430 16.40 11.72 -6.08
CA THR A 430 17.23 12.92 -5.87
C THR A 430 16.55 13.90 -4.92
N LEU A 431 15.24 14.11 -5.05
CA LEU A 431 14.47 14.96 -4.14
C LEU A 431 14.45 14.40 -2.71
N ALA A 432 14.15 13.11 -2.55
CA ALA A 432 14.14 12.46 -1.24
C ALA A 432 15.52 12.55 -0.56
N SER A 433 16.57 12.29 -1.32
CA SER A 433 17.97 12.41 -0.88
C SER A 433 18.34 13.83 -0.47
N GLY A 434 17.91 14.84 -1.24
CA GLY A 434 18.13 16.24 -0.89
C GLY A 434 17.45 16.66 0.42
N ILE A 435 16.20 16.20 0.64
CA ILE A 435 15.46 16.50 1.88
C ILE A 435 16.11 15.84 3.10
N ILE A 436 16.46 14.54 3.03
CA ILE A 436 17.13 13.88 4.17
C ILE A 436 18.53 14.46 4.43
N PHE A 437 19.27 14.83 3.39
CA PHE A 437 20.58 15.46 3.53
C PHE A 437 20.50 16.81 4.24
N LYS A 438 19.45 17.60 4.00
CA LYS A 438 19.20 18.86 4.73
C LYS A 438 18.95 18.60 6.22
N ASP A 439 18.23 17.54 6.56
CA ASP A 439 17.87 17.20 7.94
C ASP A 439 18.94 16.37 8.67
N ARG A 440 20.05 16.01 8.02
CA ARG A 440 21.07 15.07 8.55
C ARG A 440 21.56 15.40 9.96
N LYS A 441 21.83 16.67 10.23
CA LYS A 441 22.30 17.14 11.56
C LYS A 441 21.23 16.93 12.63
N SER A 442 19.96 17.21 12.29
CA SER A 442 18.84 17.03 13.22
C SER A 442 18.54 15.56 13.54
N LEU A 443 18.92 14.66 12.64
CA LEU A 443 18.70 13.21 12.76
C LEU A 443 19.96 12.45 13.21
N ASN A 444 21.03 13.15 13.58
CA ASN A 444 22.33 12.58 13.90
C ASN A 444 22.85 11.58 12.85
N LEU A 445 22.67 11.91 11.57
CA LEU A 445 23.17 11.13 10.44
C LEU A 445 24.60 11.57 10.10
N SER A 446 25.45 10.59 9.79
CA SER A 446 26.89 10.80 9.57
C SER A 446 27.28 11.05 8.11
N PHE A 447 26.33 10.99 7.18
CA PHE A 447 26.54 11.17 5.75
C PHE A 447 25.89 12.47 5.24
#